data_AF-A0A3S5AW32-F1
#
_entry.id   AF-A0A3S5AW32-F1
#
_cell.length_a   1.000
_cell.length_b   1.000
_cell.length_c   1.000
_cell.angle_alpha   90.00
_cell.angle_beta   90.00
_cell.angle_gamma   90.00
#
_symmetry.space_group_name_H-M   'P 1'
#
loop_
_entity.id
_entity.type
_entity.pdbx_description
1 polymer ?
#
loop_
_entity_poly.entity_id
_entity_poly.type
_entity_poly.pdbx_seq_one_letter_code
_entity_poly.pdbx_strand_id
1 'polypeptide(L)'
;MNIPLTSDRNITVLQLKNMLKEREFIIIDVREPSELKESGQIFGAINIPLGTVNEAFSMTKEDFLKKFGVEMPSVYNRNVVFHCKSGFRSRKAIHIVESLGYRSVLNLDGGYLAWSEHK
;
A
#
# COMPACT_ATOMS: atom_id res chain seq x y z
N MET A 1 -18.38 3.12 21.19
CA MET A 1 -17.90 1.75 20.88
C MET A 1 -16.43 1.85 20.51
N ASN A 2 -15.54 1.47 21.42
CA ASN A 2 -14.11 1.41 21.13
C ASN A 2 -13.85 0.16 20.29
N ILE A 3 -13.54 0.35 19.01
CA ILE A 3 -13.01 -0.73 18.17
C ILE A 3 -11.57 -0.97 18.65
N PRO A 4 -11.19 -2.18 19.10
CA PRO A 4 -9.82 -2.49 19.49
C PRO A 4 -8.89 -2.27 18.28
N LEU A 5 -7.82 -1.50 18.46
CA LEU A 5 -6.82 -1.18 17.42
C LEU A 5 -5.88 -2.35 17.05
N THR A 6 -6.26 -3.60 17.33
CA THR A 6 -5.37 -4.76 17.22
C THR A 6 -6.05 -5.94 16.54
N SER A 7 -6.29 -5.82 15.23
CA SER A 7 -6.29 -6.98 14.34
C SER A 7 -5.14 -6.76 13.38
N ASP A 8 -4.13 -7.64 13.44
CA ASP A 8 -2.84 -7.50 12.79
C ASP A 8 -3.00 -7.17 11.30
N ARG A 9 -2.63 -5.95 10.90
CA ARG A 9 -2.78 -5.47 9.51
C ARG A 9 -1.67 -5.98 8.60
N ASN A 10 -0.79 -6.81 9.14
CA ASN A 10 0.32 -7.40 8.42
C ASN A 10 -0.18 -8.62 7.63
N ILE A 11 0.11 -8.62 6.34
CA ILE A 11 -0.10 -9.77 5.47
C ILE A 11 1.25 -10.33 5.04
N THR A 12 1.33 -11.64 4.94
CA THR A 12 2.48 -12.36 4.39
C THR A 12 2.51 -12.27 2.87
N VAL A 13 3.67 -12.60 2.27
CA VAL A 13 3.81 -12.74 0.81
C VAL A 13 2.82 -13.77 0.26
N LEU A 14 2.57 -14.87 0.97
CA LEU A 14 1.62 -15.89 0.53
C LEU A 14 0.18 -15.35 0.50
N GLN A 15 -0.22 -14.59 1.52
CA GLN A 15 -1.53 -13.94 1.54
C GLN A 15 -1.66 -12.94 0.40
N LEU A 16 -0.65 -12.10 0.15
CA LEU A 16 -0.64 -11.17 -0.99
C LEU A 16 -0.77 -11.91 -2.34
N LYS A 17 -0.04 -13.02 -2.52
CA LYS A 17 -0.15 -13.87 -3.73
C LYS A 17 -1.54 -14.44 -3.93
N ASN A 18 -2.24 -14.81 -2.86
CA ASN A 18 -3.62 -15.26 -2.96
C ASN A 18 -4.57 -14.11 -3.30
N MET A 19 -4.38 -12.94 -2.68
CA MET A 19 -5.17 -11.74 -2.99
C MET A 19 -5.05 -11.33 -4.46
N LEU A 20 -3.86 -11.44 -5.07
CA LEU A 20 -3.61 -11.13 -6.49
C LEU A 20 -4.54 -11.89 -7.46
N LYS A 21 -5.13 -13.02 -7.05
CA LYS A 21 -6.10 -13.78 -7.84
C LYS A 21 -7.46 -13.09 -7.93
N GLU A 22 -7.86 -12.37 -6.87
CA GLU A 22 -9.17 -11.75 -6.72
C GLU A 22 -9.25 -10.33 -7.31
N ARG A 23 -8.10 -9.63 -7.46
CA ARG A 23 -7.98 -8.27 -8.06
C ARG A 23 -8.81 -7.15 -7.41
N GLU A 24 -9.34 -7.34 -6.20
CA GLU A 24 -10.17 -6.37 -5.46
C GLU A 24 -9.37 -5.40 -4.55
N PHE A 25 -8.13 -5.08 -4.89
CA PHE A 25 -7.24 -4.26 -4.06
C PHE A 25 -6.20 -3.51 -4.89
N ILE A 26 -5.53 -2.53 -4.28
CA ILE A 26 -4.38 -1.85 -4.88
C ILE A 26 -3.13 -2.06 -4.03
N ILE A 27 -1.96 -2.08 -4.69
CA ILE A 27 -0.67 -2.19 -4.03
C ILE A 27 0.05 -0.85 -4.15
N ILE A 28 0.49 -0.30 -3.04
CA ILE A 28 1.23 0.96 -2.97
C ILE A 28 2.67 0.68 -2.51
N ASP A 29 3.63 0.96 -3.39
CA ASP A 29 5.06 0.91 -3.08
C ASP A 29 5.50 2.31 -2.59
N VAL A 30 5.85 2.41 -1.31
CA VAL A 30 6.28 3.69 -0.70
C VAL A 30 7.79 3.91 -0.69
N ARG A 31 8.52 3.10 -1.46
CA ARG A 31 9.95 3.32 -1.73
C ARG A 31 10.19 4.52 -2.63
N GLU A 32 11.44 4.98 -2.64
CA GLU A 32 11.85 6.01 -3.59
C GLU A 32 11.94 5.41 -5.00
N PRO A 33 11.66 6.19 -6.07
CA PRO A 33 11.71 5.68 -7.45
C PRO A 33 13.07 5.09 -7.84
N SER A 34 14.17 5.55 -7.23
CA SER A 34 15.51 4.98 -7.44
C SER A 34 15.60 3.51 -6.98
N GLU A 35 14.99 3.16 -5.84
CA GLU A 35 14.99 1.78 -5.34
C GLU A 35 14.27 0.84 -6.31
N LEU A 36 13.21 1.31 -6.98
CA LEU A 36 12.47 0.54 -7.99
C LEU A 36 13.31 0.32 -9.26
N LYS A 37 14.09 1.32 -9.67
CA LYS A 37 15.03 1.18 -10.80
C LYS A 37 16.11 0.14 -10.52
N GLU A 38 16.59 0.07 -9.28
CA GLU A 38 17.65 -0.85 -8.87
C GLU A 38 17.17 -2.30 -8.67
N SER A 39 16.03 -2.46 -8.00
CA SER A 39 15.60 -3.78 -7.51
C SER A 39 14.36 -4.32 -8.20
N GLY A 40 13.67 -3.52 -9.00
CA GLY A 40 12.37 -3.83 -9.56
C GLY A 40 11.23 -3.51 -8.60
N GLN A 41 10.02 -3.96 -8.96
CA GLN A 41 8.79 -3.70 -8.20
C GLN A 41 7.85 -4.90 -8.25
N ILE A 42 6.88 -4.93 -7.33
CA ILE A 42 5.77 -5.90 -7.39
C ILE A 42 4.90 -5.55 -8.60
N PHE A 43 4.54 -6.55 -9.41
CA PHE A 43 3.70 -6.30 -10.59
C PHE A 43 2.35 -5.69 -10.18
N GLY A 44 1.95 -4.61 -10.84
CA GLY A 44 0.72 -3.88 -10.54
C GLY A 44 0.80 -2.92 -9.34
N ALA A 45 1.96 -2.80 -8.68
CA ALA A 45 2.15 -1.79 -7.65
C ALA A 45 2.27 -0.38 -8.23
N ILE A 46 1.66 0.57 -7.53
CA ILE A 46 1.75 2.00 -7.83
C ILE A 46 2.80 2.60 -6.88
N ASN A 47 3.79 3.30 -7.44
CA ASN A 47 4.78 3.96 -6.62
C ASN A 47 4.27 5.30 -6.10
N ILE A 48 4.09 5.40 -4.78
CA ILE A 48 3.75 6.63 -4.07
C ILE A 48 4.76 6.76 -2.92
N PRO A 49 5.91 7.43 -3.13
CA PRO A 49 6.96 7.55 -2.12
C PRO A 49 6.41 8.05 -0.79
N LEU A 50 6.95 7.58 0.34
CA LEU A 50 6.41 7.88 1.67
C LEU A 50 6.14 9.39 1.89
N GLY A 51 7.03 10.26 1.41
CA GLY A 51 6.91 11.72 1.55
C GLY A 51 5.71 12.34 0.82
N THR A 52 5.15 11.65 -0.18
CA THR A 52 4.03 12.13 -1.00
C THR A 52 2.70 11.44 -0.68
N VAL A 53 2.69 10.46 0.23
CA VAL A 53 1.48 9.69 0.59
C VAL A 53 0.37 10.61 1.10
N ASN A 54 0.67 11.57 1.97
CA ASN A 54 -0.35 12.47 2.52
C ASN A 54 -1.03 13.31 1.42
N GLU A 55 -0.24 13.87 0.51
CA GLU A 55 -0.74 14.63 -0.65
C GLU A 55 -1.58 13.72 -1.56
N ALA A 56 -1.05 12.54 -1.90
CA ALA A 56 -1.71 11.56 -2.75
C ALA A 56 -3.07 11.11 -2.20
N PHE A 57 -3.19 10.88 -0.90
CA PHE A 57 -4.46 10.40 -0.30
C PHE A 57 -5.39 11.53 0.15
N SER A 58 -4.99 12.81 0.00
CA SER A 58 -5.83 13.98 0.29
C SER A 58 -6.37 14.67 -0.96
N MET A 59 -5.91 14.30 -2.15
CA MET A 59 -6.38 14.89 -3.42
C MET A 59 -7.78 14.39 -3.81
N THR A 60 -8.35 15.00 -4.85
CA THR A 60 -9.63 14.56 -5.40
C THR A 60 -9.49 13.19 -6.08
N LYS A 61 -10.59 12.44 -6.18
CA LYS A 61 -10.62 11.16 -6.90
C LYS A 61 -10.20 11.30 -8.37
N GLU A 62 -10.58 12.42 -9.00
CA GLU A 62 -10.23 12.74 -10.38
C GLU A 62 -8.73 12.98 -10.55
N ASP A 63 -8.13 13.79 -9.66
CA ASP A 63 -6.69 14.04 -9.68
C ASP A 63 -5.89 12.76 -9.42
N PHE A 64 -6.36 11.91 -8.49
CA PHE A 64 -5.73 10.63 -8.22
C PHE A 64 -5.75 9.73 -9.45
N LEU A 65 -6.91 9.61 -10.11
CA LEU A 65 -7.05 8.83 -11.34
C LEU A 65 -6.17 9.37 -12.46
N LYS A 66 -6.13 10.69 -12.64
CA LYS A 66 -5.29 11.34 -13.65
C LYS A 66 -3.79 11.13 -13.39
N LYS A 67 -3.37 11.18 -12.12
CA LYS A 67 -1.95 11.08 -11.71
C LYS A 67 -1.45 9.64 -11.72
N PHE A 68 -2.27 8.69 -11.25
CA PHE A 68 -1.84 7.30 -11.02
C PHE A 68 -2.47 6.28 -11.99
N GLY A 69 -3.41 6.69 -12.83
CA GLY A 69 -4.07 5.83 -13.81
C GLY A 69 -4.99 4.77 -13.18
N VAL A 70 -5.29 4.90 -11.89
CA VAL A 70 -6.12 3.98 -11.12
C VAL A 70 -7.13 4.75 -10.26
N GLU A 71 -8.27 4.13 -9.99
CA GLU A 71 -9.25 4.74 -9.09
C GLU A 71 -8.70 4.88 -7.67
N MET A 72 -8.96 6.03 -7.06
CA MET A 72 -8.66 6.25 -5.65
C MET A 72 -9.39 5.21 -4.79
N PRO A 73 -8.71 4.56 -3.83
CA PRO A 73 -9.37 3.60 -2.96
C PRO A 73 -10.45 4.28 -2.12
N SER A 74 -11.53 3.54 -1.82
CA SER A 74 -12.54 3.97 -0.86
C SER A 74 -11.94 3.98 0.55
N VAL A 75 -12.34 4.97 1.35
CA VAL A 75 -11.92 5.06 2.76
C VAL A 75 -12.44 3.89 3.61
N TYR A 76 -13.55 3.27 3.21
CA TYR A 76 -14.18 2.16 3.94
C TYR A 76 -14.03 0.81 3.23
N ASN A 77 -14.16 0.78 1.90
CA ASN A 77 -14.38 -0.45 1.13
C ASN A 77 -13.45 -0.54 -0.08
N ARG A 78 -12.18 -0.90 0.14
CA ARG A 78 -11.22 -1.43 -0.86
C ARG A 78 -9.90 -1.65 -0.13
N ASN A 79 -9.33 -2.84 -0.20
CA ASN A 79 -8.04 -3.07 0.47
C ASN A 79 -6.93 -2.26 -0.21
N VAL A 80 -6.13 -1.57 0.59
CA VAL A 80 -4.88 -0.93 0.15
C VAL A 80 -3.73 -1.63 0.82
N VAL A 81 -2.86 -2.28 0.04
CA VAL A 81 -1.67 -2.96 0.54
C VAL A 81 -0.47 -2.05 0.38
N PHE A 82 0.07 -1.54 1.48
CA PHE A 82 1.31 -0.77 1.49
C PHE A 82 2.51 -1.68 1.68
N HIS A 83 3.58 -1.42 0.95
CA HIS A 83 4.88 -2.01 1.22
C HIS A 83 6.01 -1.01 0.99
N CYS A 84 7.15 -1.25 1.63
CA CYS A 84 8.40 -0.58 1.30
C CYS A 84 9.50 -1.64 1.10
N LYS A 85 10.77 -1.30 1.35
CA LYS A 85 11.87 -2.29 1.35
C LYS A 85 11.67 -3.41 2.38
N SER A 86 11.43 -3.08 3.65
CA SER A 86 11.39 -4.04 4.78
C SER A 86 10.16 -3.92 5.70
N GLY A 87 9.13 -3.15 5.30
CA GLY A 87 7.89 -2.95 6.08
C GLY A 87 7.86 -1.73 7.02
N PHE A 88 8.99 -1.08 7.34
CA PHE A 88 8.99 0.05 8.30
C PHE A 88 8.34 1.33 7.76
N ARG A 89 8.65 1.73 6.53
CA ARG A 89 8.07 2.95 5.91
C ARG A 89 6.59 2.77 5.59
N SER A 90 6.17 1.57 5.17
CA SER A 90 4.77 1.29 4.88
C SER A 90 3.87 1.36 6.11
N ARG A 91 4.37 0.98 7.30
CA ARG A 91 3.65 1.23 8.57
C ARG A 91 3.41 2.72 8.83
N LYS A 92 4.37 3.59 8.49
CA LYS A 92 4.18 5.05 8.57
C LYS A 92 3.14 5.54 7.55
N ALA A 93 3.20 5.03 6.32
CA ALA A 93 2.22 5.35 5.28
C ALA A 93 0.79 4.96 5.71
N ILE A 94 0.62 3.79 6.32
CA ILE A 94 -0.65 3.35 6.90
C ILE A 94 -1.16 4.38 7.92
N HIS A 95 -0.32 4.78 8.89
CA HIS A 95 -0.72 5.76 9.88
C HIS A 95 -1.18 7.10 9.27
N ILE A 96 -0.49 7.56 8.21
CA ILE A 96 -0.88 8.77 7.47
C ILE A 96 -2.29 8.60 6.89
N VAL A 97 -2.54 7.55 6.12
CA VAL A 97 -3.85 7.39 5.45
C VAL A 97 -4.97 7.08 6.43
N GLU A 98 -4.68 6.45 7.57
CA GLU A 98 -5.64 6.28 8.64
C GLU A 98 -6.12 7.59 9.25
N SER A 99 -5.22 8.57 9.36
CA SER A 99 -5.57 9.91 9.82
C SER A 99 -6.51 10.63 8.85
N LEU A 100 -6.49 10.21 7.57
CA LEU A 100 -7.38 10.67 6.50
C LEU A 100 -8.68 9.84 6.41
N GLY A 101 -8.88 8.88 7.32
CA GLY A 101 -10.11 8.09 7.41
C GLY A 101 -10.06 6.74 6.69
N TYR A 102 -8.95 6.35 6.06
CA TYR A 102 -8.80 5.03 5.45
C TYR A 102 -8.76 3.94 6.52
N ARG A 103 -9.65 2.96 6.43
CA ARG A 103 -9.76 1.85 7.40
C ARG A 103 -9.33 0.50 6.84
N SER A 104 -9.49 0.26 5.54
CA SER A 104 -9.17 -1.01 4.88
C SER A 104 -7.73 -1.02 4.35
N VAL A 105 -6.75 -0.94 5.26
CA VAL A 105 -5.32 -0.81 4.91
C VAL A 105 -4.49 -1.95 5.51
N LEU A 106 -3.58 -2.48 4.70
CA LEU A 106 -2.75 -3.64 5.00
C LEU A 106 -1.27 -3.31 4.78
N ASN A 107 -0.40 -3.90 5.58
CA ASN A 107 1.06 -3.83 5.43
C ASN A 107 1.56 -5.17 4.87
N LEU A 108 2.38 -5.17 3.84
CA LEU A 108 3.14 -6.36 3.47
C LEU A 108 4.30 -6.55 4.47
N ASP A 109 4.25 -7.63 5.23
CA ASP A 109 5.31 -7.96 6.16
C ASP A 109 6.60 -8.35 5.43
N GLY A 110 7.74 -7.94 5.97
CA GLY A 110 9.05 -8.08 5.33
C GLY A 110 9.26 -7.24 4.04
N GLY A 111 8.20 -6.59 3.53
CA GLY A 111 8.26 -5.69 2.38
C GLY A 111 8.76 -6.34 1.08
N TYR A 112 9.40 -5.53 0.23
CA TYR A 112 9.95 -5.98 -1.05
C TYR A 112 11.04 -7.05 -0.88
N LEU A 113 11.81 -7.02 0.21
CA LEU A 113 12.82 -8.05 0.47
C LEU A 113 12.18 -9.43 0.56
N ALA A 114 11.18 -9.60 1.44
CA ALA A 114 10.44 -10.85 1.54
C ALA A 114 9.75 -11.22 0.22
N TRP A 115 9.17 -10.25 -0.50
CA TRP A 115 8.59 -10.52 -1.81
C TRP A 115 9.62 -11.09 -2.80
N SER A 116 10.82 -10.52 -2.83
CA SER A 116 11.87 -10.87 -3.79
C SER A 116 12.46 -12.26 -3.58
N GLU A 117 12.38 -12.82 -2.37
CA GLU A 117 12.78 -14.19 -2.05
C GLU A 117 11.81 -15.24 -2.61
N HIS A 118 10.58 -14.84 -2.89
CA HIS A 118 9.51 -15.71 -3.38
C HIS A 118 9.06 -15.37 -4.80
N LYS A 119 9.75 -14.50 -5.53
CA LYS A 119 9.34 -14.07 -6.88
C LYS A 119 9.34 -15.22 -7.89
#